data_AF-A0A323UF53-F1
#
_entry.id   AF-A0A323UF53-F1
#
_cell.length_a   1.000
_cell.length_b   1.000
_cell.length_c   1.000
_cell.angle_alpha   90.00
_cell.angle_beta   90.00
_cell.angle_gamma   90.00
#
_symmetry.space_group_name_H-M   'P 1'
#
loop_
_entity.id
_entity.type
_entity.pdbx_description
1 polymer ?
#
loop_
_entity_poly.entity_id
_entity_poly.type
_entity_poly.pdbx_seq_one_letter_code
_entity_poly.pdbx_strand_id
1 'polypeptide(L)'
;MPVIKMPTPIKRPTSDFYWIRKKVPEKIRHLVGKTEVWASLQTKDQRQAFIRIGAVNAAIEADWTRLRADAARAPAAEEAVAPPPLKLTHQDLHAIRGELHSRIRNAHMQEPPTGFGLVRIVAADEESLHLDAIELLEKGGYDVSPENVERLKPLLEKARGDAVKDLQHARLGEYDQIADLTKIPSRTTPALDLIRAFEEFAAKGGLKGGKFGPTAKRWRPKISAFCNFIGHRDLKRMTTADGYKWVDHLVEKGFARKSIRDVWIAALSATAGFMVERRKLDLNAFRGIRVREDDGAVAQREKLNSEPPRKGFNPEEAELVLRGTLSTPSHLISAEMRAARRWLPWLCAYSGARVNELTSLYPEDIKKGPKNIWTLAIKPSLEKTNQWRVVPIHRASSTTSINDAS
;
A
#
# COMPACT_ATOMS: atom_id res chain seq x y z
N MET A 1 -1.31 -40.59 21.97
CA MET A 1 -0.29 -39.66 21.45
C MET A 1 -0.58 -39.41 19.97
N PRO A 2 -0.54 -38.16 19.48
CA PRO A 2 -0.73 -37.91 18.05
C PRO A 2 0.39 -38.60 17.27
N VAL A 3 0.01 -39.54 16.40
CA VAL A 3 0.95 -40.25 15.52
C VAL A 3 1.46 -39.24 14.50
N ILE A 4 2.70 -38.78 14.67
CA ILE A 4 3.38 -37.92 13.69
C ILE A 4 3.65 -38.79 12.46
N LYS A 5 2.77 -38.69 11.46
CA LYS A 5 2.96 -39.37 10.17
C LYS A 5 4.22 -38.79 9.51
N MET A 6 5.28 -39.59 9.43
CA MET A 6 6.49 -39.17 8.72
C MET A 6 6.19 -38.95 7.24
N PRO A 7 6.69 -37.86 6.64
CA PRO A 7 6.54 -37.63 5.21
C PRO A 7 7.27 -38.72 4.43
N THR A 8 6.61 -39.31 3.44
CA THR A 8 7.16 -40.38 2.60
C THR A 8 7.65 -39.79 1.27
N PRO A 9 8.81 -40.23 0.72
CA PRO A 9 9.25 -39.84 -0.61
C PRO A 9 8.27 -40.30 -1.70
N ILE A 10 7.94 -39.43 -2.65
CA ILE A 10 6.99 -39.69 -3.74
C ILE A 10 7.68 -39.46 -5.09
N LYS A 11 7.44 -40.35 -6.06
CA LYS A 11 7.89 -40.17 -7.45
C LYS A 11 6.81 -39.48 -8.28
N ARG A 12 7.19 -38.49 -9.10
CA ARG A 12 6.26 -37.77 -9.98
C ARG A 12 6.24 -38.43 -11.36
N PRO A 13 5.09 -38.42 -12.08
CA PRO A 13 5.04 -38.91 -13.47
C PRO A 13 5.98 -38.16 -14.43
N THR A 14 6.36 -36.93 -14.09
CA THR A 14 7.15 -36.02 -14.93
C THR A 14 8.63 -35.92 -14.54
N SER A 15 9.12 -36.71 -13.57
CA SER A 15 10.50 -36.62 -13.07
C SER A 15 10.98 -37.95 -12.49
N ASP A 16 12.21 -38.33 -12.83
CA ASP A 16 12.88 -39.52 -12.28
C ASP A 16 13.27 -39.41 -10.80
N PHE A 17 13.40 -38.19 -10.28
CA PHE A 17 13.79 -37.94 -8.89
C PHE A 17 12.63 -38.12 -7.91
N TYR A 18 12.94 -38.52 -6.68
CA TYR A 18 12.00 -38.51 -5.56
C TYR A 18 11.77 -37.08 -5.03
N TRP A 19 10.55 -36.81 -4.56
CA TRP A 19 10.12 -35.52 -4.04
C TRP A 19 9.46 -35.67 -2.67
N ILE A 20 9.53 -34.62 -1.85
CA ILE A 20 8.67 -34.45 -0.68
C ILE A 20 7.51 -33.53 -1.05
N ARG A 21 6.29 -33.93 -0.65
CA ARG A 21 5.07 -33.11 -0.75
C ARG A 21 4.64 -32.73 0.64
N LYS A 22 4.41 -31.44 0.87
CA LYS A 22 4.00 -30.93 2.17
C LYS A 22 2.87 -29.93 2.06
N LYS A 23 1.83 -30.11 2.86
CA LYS A 23 0.69 -29.19 2.92
C LYS A 23 1.10 -27.93 3.65
N VAL A 24 0.87 -26.77 3.03
CA VAL A 24 1.13 -25.47 3.66
C VAL A 24 0.09 -25.26 4.76
N PRO A 25 0.52 -25.00 6.02
CA PRO A 25 -0.37 -24.69 7.13
C PRO A 25 -1.29 -23.52 6.82
N GLU A 26 -2.55 -23.63 7.20
CA GLU A 26 -3.62 -22.69 6.82
C GLU A 26 -3.29 -21.24 7.09
N LYS A 27 -2.71 -20.96 8.27
CA LYS A 27 -2.32 -19.63 8.73
C LYS A 27 -1.27 -18.95 7.84
N ILE A 28 -0.51 -19.68 7.02
CA ILE A 28 0.54 -19.10 6.15
C ILE A 28 0.30 -19.30 4.65
N ARG A 29 -0.84 -19.89 4.25
CA ARG A 29 -1.16 -20.10 2.83
C ARG A 29 -1.21 -18.79 2.05
N HIS A 30 -1.68 -17.71 2.68
CA HIS A 30 -1.72 -16.38 2.07
C HIS A 30 -0.33 -15.78 1.83
N LEU A 31 0.68 -16.18 2.62
CA LEU A 31 2.08 -15.73 2.47
C LEU A 31 2.81 -16.54 1.39
N VAL A 32 2.62 -17.86 1.39
CA VAL A 32 3.29 -18.78 0.45
C VAL A 32 2.61 -18.76 -0.94
N GLY A 33 1.35 -18.31 -1.02
CA GLY A 33 0.56 -18.25 -2.26
C GLY A 33 0.20 -19.62 -2.84
N LYS A 34 0.50 -20.70 -2.12
CA LYS A 34 0.26 -22.09 -2.51
C LYS A 34 -0.29 -22.87 -1.34
N THR A 35 -1.14 -23.85 -1.63
CA THR A 35 -1.70 -24.76 -0.62
C THR A 35 -0.75 -25.89 -0.26
N GLU A 36 0.22 -26.19 -1.13
CA GLU A 36 1.20 -27.26 -0.97
C GLU A 36 2.53 -26.89 -1.62
N VAL A 37 3.63 -27.35 -1.02
CA VAL A 37 4.99 -27.20 -1.53
C VAL A 37 5.54 -28.57 -1.90
N TRP A 38 6.26 -28.61 -3.02
CA TRP A 38 6.98 -29.78 -3.47
C TRP A 38 8.45 -29.43 -3.63
N ALA A 39 9.31 -30.23 -3.01
CA ALA A 39 10.76 -30.08 -3.12
C ALA A 39 11.39 -31.40 -3.56
N SER A 40 12.35 -31.33 -4.48
CA SER A 40 13.07 -32.50 -4.96
C SER A 40 14.03 -32.99 -3.88
N LEU A 41 14.12 -34.30 -3.69
CA LEU A 41 15.13 -34.93 -2.85
C LEU A 41 16.45 -35.17 -3.60
N GLN A 42 16.49 -34.79 -4.88
CA GLN A 42 17.67 -34.83 -5.77
C GLN A 42 18.34 -36.20 -5.82
N THR A 43 17.56 -37.26 -5.71
CA THR A 43 18.04 -38.65 -5.85
C THR A 43 17.01 -39.51 -6.56
N LYS A 44 17.50 -40.45 -7.35
CA LYS A 44 16.70 -41.51 -8.01
C LYS A 44 16.64 -42.78 -7.17
N ASP A 45 17.51 -42.91 -6.15
CA ASP A 45 17.54 -44.05 -5.23
C ASP A 45 16.58 -43.82 -4.05
N GLN A 46 15.70 -44.79 -3.82
CA GLN A 46 14.70 -44.78 -2.76
C GLN A 46 15.32 -44.75 -1.36
N ARG A 47 16.41 -45.48 -1.10
CA ARG A 47 17.05 -45.50 0.23
C ARG A 47 17.65 -44.14 0.57
N GLN A 48 18.37 -43.54 -0.38
CA GLN A 48 18.91 -42.18 -0.26
C GLN A 48 17.80 -41.14 -0.14
N ALA A 49 16.64 -41.34 -0.78
CA ALA A 49 15.49 -40.45 -0.64
C ALA A 49 14.94 -40.43 0.79
N PHE A 50 14.83 -41.59 1.44
CA PHE A 50 14.42 -41.70 2.84
C PHE A 50 15.41 -41.04 3.81
N ILE A 51 16.70 -41.03 3.50
CA ILE A 51 17.71 -40.32 4.32
C ILE A 51 17.57 -38.80 4.12
N ARG A 52 17.45 -38.34 2.87
CA ARG A 52 17.41 -36.91 2.53
C ARG A 52 16.11 -36.20 2.90
N ILE A 53 15.00 -36.94 3.01
CA ILE A 53 13.68 -36.34 3.28
C ILE A 53 13.63 -35.58 4.60
N GLY A 54 14.37 -36.02 5.62
CA GLY A 54 14.43 -35.34 6.92
C GLY A 54 15.03 -33.93 6.80
N ALA A 55 16.15 -33.80 6.10
CA ALA A 55 16.84 -32.51 5.91
C ALA A 55 15.99 -31.52 5.08
N VAL A 56 15.41 -31.99 3.97
CA VAL A 56 14.55 -31.13 3.12
C VAL A 56 13.26 -30.74 3.86
N ASN A 57 12.69 -31.65 4.66
CA ASN A 57 11.52 -31.34 5.48
C ASN A 57 11.80 -30.28 6.56
N ALA A 58 12.97 -30.36 7.20
CA ALA A 58 13.42 -29.40 8.20
C ALA A 58 13.65 -28.01 7.60
N ALA A 59 14.28 -27.93 6.42
CA ALA A 59 14.45 -26.66 5.69
C ALA A 59 13.10 -25.99 5.37
N ILE A 60 12.11 -26.77 4.93
CA ILE A 60 10.75 -26.25 4.65
C ILE A 60 10.07 -25.73 5.94
N GLU A 61 10.20 -26.42 7.08
CA GLU A 61 9.67 -25.88 8.35
C GLU A 61 10.41 -24.60 8.80
N ALA A 62 11.72 -24.52 8.59
CA ALA A 62 12.49 -23.34 8.93
C ALA A 62 12.05 -22.12 8.10
N ASP A 63 11.84 -22.29 6.80
CA ASP A 63 11.29 -21.25 5.91
C ASP A 63 9.89 -20.82 6.35
N TRP A 64 9.03 -21.76 6.72
CA TRP A 64 7.69 -21.44 7.23
C TRP A 64 7.71 -20.72 8.57
N THR A 65 8.63 -21.10 9.46
CA THR A 65 8.82 -20.44 10.75
C THR A 65 9.31 -19.01 10.55
N ARG A 66 10.24 -18.80 9.63
CA ARG A 66 10.68 -17.47 9.21
C ARG A 66 9.54 -16.64 8.62
N LEU A 67 8.74 -17.19 7.71
CA LEU A 67 7.58 -16.50 7.14
C LEU A 67 6.53 -16.13 8.20
N ARG A 68 6.33 -16.97 9.23
CA ARG A 68 5.47 -16.62 10.38
C ARG A 68 6.04 -15.49 11.21
N ALA A 69 7.35 -15.53 11.49
CA ALA A 69 8.02 -14.47 12.23
C ALA A 69 7.99 -13.15 11.44
N ASP A 70 8.22 -13.20 10.12
CA ASP A 70 8.14 -12.04 9.23
C ASP A 70 6.70 -11.50 9.12
N ALA A 71 5.68 -12.37 9.12
CA ALA A 71 4.27 -11.94 9.15
C ALA A 71 3.81 -11.43 10.52
N ALA A 72 4.41 -11.90 11.61
CA ALA A 72 4.20 -11.35 12.95
C ALA A 72 4.96 -10.03 13.16
N ARG A 73 6.05 -9.81 12.42
CA ARG A 73 6.85 -8.59 12.40
C ARG A 73 6.36 -7.57 11.37
N ALA A 74 5.62 -8.02 10.35
CA ALA A 74 4.86 -7.15 9.47
C ALA A 74 3.73 -6.53 10.30
N PRO A 75 3.68 -5.19 10.43
CA PRO A 75 2.57 -4.58 11.15
C PRO A 75 1.26 -4.99 10.46
N ALA A 76 0.27 -5.36 11.27
CA ALA A 76 -1.07 -5.66 10.79
C ALA A 76 -1.54 -4.54 9.84
N ALA A 77 -2.26 -4.90 8.78
CA ALA A 77 -2.86 -3.95 7.83
C ALA A 77 -3.89 -2.98 8.45
N GLU A 78 -3.97 -2.92 9.78
CA GLU A 78 -4.82 -2.11 10.64
C GLU A 78 -4.07 -1.07 11.48
N GLU A 79 -2.72 -1.03 11.46
CA GLU A 79 -2.04 0.16 11.96
C GLU A 79 -2.50 1.35 11.11
N ALA A 80 -3.01 2.38 11.79
CA ALA A 80 -3.40 3.63 11.18
C ALA A 80 -2.35 3.96 10.12
N VAL A 81 -2.78 4.10 8.85
CA VAL A 81 -1.90 4.52 7.75
C VAL A 81 -1.39 5.91 8.08
N ALA A 82 -0.43 5.96 8.99
CA ALA A 82 0.28 7.13 9.38
C ALA A 82 1.22 7.39 8.22
N PRO A 83 1.27 8.62 7.72
CA PRO A 83 2.30 9.00 6.77
C PRO A 83 3.67 8.54 7.31
N PRO A 84 4.59 8.07 6.46
CA PRO A 84 5.93 7.77 6.92
C PRO A 84 6.52 9.03 7.58
N PRO A 85 7.27 8.90 8.68
CA PRO A 85 7.89 10.05 9.33
C PRO A 85 8.81 10.77 8.36
N LEU A 86 8.97 12.08 8.58
CA LEU A 86 9.93 12.88 7.81
C LEU A 86 11.35 12.49 8.20
N LYS A 87 12.25 12.46 7.21
CA LYS A 87 13.67 12.26 7.45
C LYS A 87 14.23 13.53 8.11
N LEU A 88 14.92 13.36 9.24
CA LEU A 88 15.56 14.46 9.95
C LEU A 88 16.85 14.90 9.25
N THR A 89 16.83 16.07 8.62
CA THR A 89 18.01 16.64 7.94
C THR A 89 18.91 17.41 8.90
N HIS A 90 20.14 17.72 8.47
CA HIS A 90 21.03 18.58 9.27
C HIS A 90 20.47 20.00 9.44
N GLN A 91 19.80 20.52 8.40
CA GLN A 91 19.10 21.80 8.49
C GLN A 91 17.99 21.75 9.55
N ASP A 92 17.21 20.66 9.60
CA ASP A 92 16.14 20.51 10.59
C ASP A 92 16.67 20.46 12.02
N LEU A 93 17.81 19.80 12.25
CA LEU A 93 18.45 19.76 13.57
C LEU A 93 18.74 21.18 14.08
N HIS A 94 19.30 22.04 13.23
CA HIS A 94 19.58 23.44 13.59
C HIS A 94 18.31 24.30 13.71
N ALA A 95 17.30 24.02 12.90
CA ALA A 95 15.99 24.66 13.02
C ALA A 95 15.30 24.30 14.35
N ILE A 96 15.34 23.03 14.77
CA ILE A 96 14.79 22.56 16.04
C ILE A 96 15.54 23.18 17.23
N ARG A 97 16.89 23.25 17.16
CA ARG A 97 17.69 23.99 18.14
C ARG A 97 17.21 25.44 18.27
N GLY A 98 17.04 26.13 17.15
CA GLY A 98 16.57 27.52 17.14
C GLY A 98 15.17 27.70 17.70
N GLU A 99 14.26 26.74 17.48
CA GLU A 99 12.93 26.75 18.09
C GLU A 99 13.00 26.65 19.61
N LEU A 100 13.81 25.73 20.16
CA LEU A 100 13.95 25.62 21.61
C LEU A 100 14.59 26.88 22.21
N HIS A 101 15.64 27.41 21.58
CA HIS A 101 16.27 28.68 21.98
C HIS A 101 15.24 29.81 22.01
N SER A 102 14.51 30.00 20.91
CA SER A 102 13.45 31.01 20.81
C SER A 102 12.35 30.81 21.86
N ARG A 103 11.93 29.56 22.10
CA ARG A 103 10.89 29.19 23.09
C ARG A 103 11.29 29.65 24.49
N ILE A 104 12.49 29.28 24.94
CA ILE A 104 13.00 29.62 26.26
C ILE A 104 13.21 31.13 26.38
N ARG A 105 13.88 31.73 25.38
CA ARG A 105 14.17 33.16 25.37
C ARG A 105 12.91 33.99 25.44
N ASN A 106 11.94 33.75 24.57
CA ASN A 106 10.71 34.54 24.51
C ASN A 106 9.85 34.37 25.77
N ALA A 107 9.89 33.20 26.42
CA ALA A 107 9.16 32.97 27.67
C ALA A 107 9.68 33.82 28.85
N HIS A 108 10.96 34.23 28.80
CA HIS A 108 11.64 34.93 29.90
C HIS A 108 12.16 36.31 29.53
N MET A 109 12.06 36.74 28.27
CA MET A 109 12.69 37.99 27.80
C MET A 109 12.12 39.24 28.50
N GLN A 110 10.81 39.25 28.78
CA GLN A 110 10.16 40.39 29.43
C GLN A 110 10.63 40.58 30.88
N GLU A 111 10.94 39.48 31.57
CA GLU A 111 11.42 39.49 32.95
C GLU A 111 12.50 38.40 33.14
N PRO A 112 13.77 38.73 32.83
CA PRO A 112 14.84 37.75 32.87
C PRO A 112 15.12 37.23 34.29
N PRO A 113 15.10 35.91 34.51
CA PRO A 113 15.24 35.32 35.84
C PRO A 113 16.66 35.50 36.42
N THR A 114 16.79 35.32 37.74
CA THR A 114 18.06 35.48 38.48
C THR A 114 18.56 34.20 39.11
N GLY A 115 19.88 34.08 39.25
CA GLY A 115 20.53 33.07 40.08
C GLY A 115 20.03 31.66 39.74
N PHE A 116 19.39 31.01 40.72
CA PHE A 116 18.82 29.66 40.58
C PHE A 116 17.82 29.52 39.43
N GLY A 117 17.11 30.58 39.04
CA GLY A 117 16.19 30.54 37.89
C GLY A 117 16.90 30.30 36.56
N LEU A 118 18.07 30.91 36.35
CA LEU A 118 18.92 30.66 35.17
C LEU A 118 19.56 29.28 35.24
N VAL A 119 20.03 28.88 36.42
CA VAL A 119 20.62 27.55 36.64
C VAL A 119 19.61 26.46 36.29
N ARG A 120 18.32 26.60 36.68
CA ARG A 120 17.28 25.62 36.37
C ARG A 120 16.99 25.47 34.87
N ILE A 121 17.23 26.51 34.07
CA ILE A 121 17.03 26.47 32.62
C ILE A 121 18.15 25.65 31.94
N VAL A 122 19.39 25.80 32.41
CA VAL A 122 20.56 25.10 31.85
C VAL A 122 20.72 23.69 32.43
N ALA A 123 20.44 23.50 33.72
CA ALA A 123 20.55 22.24 34.44
C ALA A 123 19.39 21.28 34.14
N ALA A 124 19.09 21.09 32.85
CA ALA A 124 18.24 20.00 32.41
C ALA A 124 19.00 18.69 32.64
N ASP A 125 18.39 17.77 33.37
CA ASP A 125 18.90 16.41 33.43
C ASP A 125 18.75 15.72 32.06
N GLU A 126 19.46 14.59 31.90
CA GLU A 126 19.46 13.85 30.65
C GLU A 126 18.05 13.39 30.25
N GLU A 127 17.21 13.09 31.24
CA GLU A 127 15.81 12.70 31.06
C GLU A 127 14.97 13.84 30.48
N SER A 128 15.10 15.06 30.99
CA SER A 128 14.40 16.23 30.45
C SER A 128 14.81 16.53 29.00
N LEU A 129 16.11 16.42 28.68
CA LEU A 129 16.60 16.61 27.30
C LEU A 129 16.07 15.53 26.36
N HIS A 130 15.97 14.30 26.84
CA HIS A 130 15.38 13.19 26.08
C HIS A 130 13.89 13.44 25.78
N LEU A 131 13.11 13.86 26.78
CA LEU A 131 11.69 14.16 26.61
C LEU A 131 11.45 15.35 25.67
N ASP A 132 12.21 16.44 25.82
CA ASP A 132 12.14 17.59 24.89
C ASP A 132 12.46 17.17 23.44
N ALA A 133 13.46 16.30 23.26
CA ALA A 133 13.83 15.82 21.93
C ALA A 133 12.69 15.01 21.29
N ILE A 134 12.05 14.13 22.04
CA ILE A 134 10.86 13.38 21.60
C ILE A 134 9.74 14.35 21.22
N GLU A 135 9.38 15.28 22.11
CA GLU A 135 8.30 16.25 21.89
C GLU A 135 8.53 17.05 20.58
N LEU A 136 9.74 17.56 20.39
CA LEU A 136 10.09 18.40 19.23
C LEU A 136 10.09 17.61 17.91
N LEU A 137 10.55 16.35 17.93
CA LEU A 137 10.52 15.45 16.78
C LEU A 137 9.09 15.06 16.42
N GLU A 138 8.27 14.67 17.39
CA GLU A 138 6.86 14.30 17.20
C GLU A 138 6.04 15.44 16.63
N LYS A 139 6.15 16.63 17.23
CA LYS A 139 5.46 17.85 16.77
C LYS A 139 5.89 18.21 15.34
N GLY A 140 7.14 17.95 14.98
CA GLY A 140 7.66 18.12 13.62
C GLY A 140 7.26 17.03 12.63
N GLY A 141 6.69 15.92 13.11
CA GLY A 141 6.38 14.74 12.29
C GLY A 141 7.61 13.97 11.80
N TYR A 142 8.73 14.08 12.52
CA TYR A 142 9.97 13.35 12.27
C TYR A 142 9.96 11.95 12.88
N ASP A 143 10.94 11.15 12.49
CA ASP A 143 11.17 9.84 13.09
C ASP A 143 11.79 9.98 14.49
N VAL A 144 11.13 9.41 15.50
CA VAL A 144 11.51 9.48 16.92
C VAL A 144 12.43 8.31 17.31
N SER A 145 13.25 7.85 16.37
CA SER A 145 14.21 6.79 16.66
C SER A 145 15.25 7.24 17.70
N PRO A 146 15.77 6.31 18.52
CA PRO A 146 16.81 6.64 19.51
C PRO A 146 18.00 7.39 18.89
N GLU A 147 18.38 7.04 17.66
CA GLU A 147 19.45 7.73 16.92
C GLU A 147 19.16 9.24 16.72
N ASN A 148 17.95 9.59 16.27
CA ASN A 148 17.59 10.98 16.06
C ASN A 148 17.47 11.77 17.36
N VAL A 149 17.00 11.12 18.42
CA VAL A 149 16.95 11.70 19.77
C VAL A 149 18.36 12.01 20.27
N GLU A 150 19.29 11.06 20.17
CA GLU A 150 20.70 11.25 20.58
C GLU A 150 21.41 12.33 19.74
N ARG A 151 21.11 12.43 18.43
CA ARG A 151 21.64 13.50 17.57
C ARG A 151 21.15 14.90 17.99
N LEU A 152 19.98 14.99 18.61
CA LEU A 152 19.35 16.26 18.96
C LEU A 152 19.75 16.74 20.37
N LYS A 153 19.92 15.84 21.34
CA LYS A 153 20.31 16.15 22.73
C LYS A 153 21.41 17.22 22.87
N PRO A 154 22.62 17.09 22.27
CA PRO A 154 23.68 18.10 22.44
C PRO A 154 23.32 19.46 21.83
N LEU A 155 22.44 19.49 20.82
CA LEU A 155 21.95 20.73 20.25
C LEU A 155 20.91 21.42 21.14
N LEU A 156 20.09 20.66 21.87
CA LEU A 156 19.12 21.20 22.83
C LEU A 156 19.82 21.76 24.07
N GLU A 157 20.85 21.09 24.56
CA GLU A 157 21.72 21.60 25.62
C GLU A 157 22.35 22.94 25.21
N LYS A 158 22.91 23.00 23.99
CA LYS A 158 23.43 24.25 23.42
C LYS A 158 22.33 25.32 23.29
N ALA A 159 21.12 24.96 22.89
CA ALA A 159 20.00 25.89 22.80
C ALA A 159 19.65 26.54 24.15
N ARG A 160 19.62 25.74 25.23
CA ARG A 160 19.37 26.20 26.60
C ARG A 160 20.47 27.14 27.07
N GLY A 161 21.73 26.78 26.86
CA GLY A 161 22.87 27.62 27.21
C GLY A 161 22.88 28.96 26.47
N ASP A 162 22.63 28.95 25.17
CA ASP A 162 22.58 30.18 24.37
C ASP A 162 21.38 31.06 24.72
N ALA A 163 20.22 30.47 25.05
CA ALA A 163 19.07 31.21 25.57
C ALA A 163 19.37 31.90 26.91
N VAL A 164 20.09 31.24 27.81
CA VAL A 164 20.49 31.83 29.09
C VAL A 164 21.47 32.98 28.92
N LYS A 165 22.40 32.90 27.96
CA LYS A 165 23.28 34.03 27.61
C LYS A 165 22.48 35.23 27.13
N ASP A 166 21.53 35.02 26.21
CA ASP A 166 20.64 36.10 25.74
C ASP A 166 19.87 36.75 26.90
N LEU A 167 19.36 35.95 27.85
CA LEU A 167 18.64 36.46 29.03
C LEU A 167 19.57 37.23 29.99
N GLN A 168 20.83 36.83 30.10
CA GLN A 168 21.84 37.56 30.88
C GLN A 168 22.15 38.93 30.25
N HIS A 169 22.35 38.98 28.93
CA HIS A 169 22.54 40.25 28.21
C HIS A 169 21.31 41.16 28.32
N ALA A 170 20.10 40.63 28.13
CA ALA A 170 18.86 41.38 28.31
C ALA A 170 18.74 42.01 29.71
N ARG A 171 19.18 41.28 30.74
CA ARG A 171 19.19 41.76 32.13
C ARG A 171 20.18 42.90 32.37
N LEU A 172 21.32 42.87 31.69
CA LEU A 172 22.32 43.95 31.73
C LEU A 172 21.92 45.14 30.84
N GLY A 173 20.83 45.03 30.07
CA GLY A 173 20.39 46.04 29.10
C GLY A 173 21.14 45.97 27.76
N GLU A 174 21.96 44.93 27.54
CA GLU A 174 22.81 44.73 26.36
C GLU A 174 22.06 44.02 25.24
N TYR A 175 20.93 44.60 24.80
CA TYR A 175 20.08 43.99 23.77
C TYR A 175 20.75 43.85 22.40
N ASP A 176 21.78 44.64 22.13
CA ASP A 176 22.61 44.58 20.94
C ASP A 176 23.47 43.31 20.86
N GLN A 177 23.74 42.67 22.00
CA GLN A 177 24.52 41.43 22.08
C GLN A 177 23.66 40.16 21.98
N ILE A 178 22.34 40.30 21.96
CA ILE A 178 21.40 39.17 21.87
C ILE A 178 21.46 38.53 20.48
N ALA A 179 21.48 37.21 20.43
CA ALA A 179 21.57 36.46 19.19
C ALA A 179 20.41 36.76 18.20
N ASP A 180 20.77 37.05 16.96
CA ASP A 180 19.82 37.20 15.86
C ASP A 180 19.37 35.82 15.34
N LEU A 181 18.21 35.36 15.82
CA LEU A 181 17.65 34.06 15.46
C LEU A 181 17.05 34.02 14.05
N THR A 182 16.94 35.16 13.35
CA THR A 182 16.50 35.17 11.94
C THR A 182 17.53 34.51 11.01
N LYS A 183 18.78 34.39 11.46
CA LYS A 183 19.87 33.72 10.75
C LYS A 183 19.84 32.20 10.89
N ILE A 184 18.99 31.64 11.76
CA ILE A 184 18.85 30.20 11.92
C ILE A 184 17.98 29.65 10.78
N PRO A 185 18.36 28.52 10.14
CA PRO A 185 17.54 27.94 9.10
C PRO A 185 16.16 27.52 9.60
N SER A 186 15.17 27.58 8.72
CA SER A 186 13.83 27.03 8.97
C SER A 186 13.80 25.51 8.77
N ARG A 187 12.81 24.86 9.40
CA ARG A 187 12.54 23.43 9.20
C ARG A 187 12.19 23.17 7.73
N THR A 188 12.67 22.05 7.20
CA THR A 188 12.27 21.50 5.90
C THR A 188 10.90 20.80 5.96
N THR A 189 10.27 20.76 7.14
CA THR A 189 8.91 20.24 7.32
C THR A 189 7.97 20.88 6.30
N PRO A 190 7.22 20.07 5.53
CA PRO A 190 6.29 20.59 4.54
C PRO A 190 5.20 21.42 5.23
N ALA A 191 4.93 22.62 4.71
CA ALA A 191 3.82 23.45 5.18
C ALA A 191 2.46 22.75 4.97
N LEU A 192 2.35 21.96 3.90
CA LEU A 192 1.23 21.05 3.68
C LEU A 192 1.74 19.71 3.13
N ASP A 193 1.82 18.68 3.97
CA ASP A 193 2.31 17.36 3.56
C ASP A 193 1.31 16.63 2.65
N LEU A 194 1.71 16.37 1.40
CA LEU A 194 0.88 15.71 0.38
C LEU A 194 0.43 14.29 0.80
N ILE A 195 1.26 13.52 1.51
CA ILE A 195 0.87 12.18 1.93
C ILE A 195 -0.19 12.27 3.04
N ARG A 196 -0.01 13.19 4.00
CA ARG A 196 -1.04 13.47 5.03
C ARG A 196 -2.33 13.98 4.39
N ALA A 197 -2.21 14.90 3.44
CA ALA A 197 -3.35 15.43 2.68
C ALA A 197 -4.10 14.31 1.96
N PHE A 198 -3.39 13.33 1.40
CA PHE A 198 -4.02 12.18 0.76
C PHE A 198 -4.75 11.29 1.77
N GLU A 199 -4.17 11.00 2.94
CA GLU A 199 -4.87 10.21 3.95
C GLU A 199 -6.12 10.92 4.48
N GLU A 200 -6.07 12.24 4.63
CA GLU A 200 -7.25 13.05 4.97
C GLU A 200 -8.30 12.97 3.86
N PHE A 201 -7.90 13.08 2.59
CA PHE A 201 -8.77 12.92 1.43
C PHE A 201 -9.37 11.51 1.34
N ALA A 202 -8.58 10.47 1.58
CA ALA A 202 -9.05 9.09 1.56
C ALA A 202 -10.06 8.81 2.68
N ALA A 203 -9.92 9.47 3.84
CA ALA A 203 -10.84 9.34 4.96
C ALA A 203 -12.12 10.19 4.81
N LYS A 204 -12.01 11.43 4.31
CA LYS A 204 -13.09 12.44 4.36
C LYS A 204 -13.58 12.95 3.01
N GLY A 205 -12.88 12.64 1.92
CA GLY A 205 -13.13 13.15 0.57
C GLY A 205 -14.05 12.30 -0.29
N GLY A 206 -14.80 11.36 0.30
CA GLY A 206 -15.80 10.57 -0.44
C GLY A 206 -15.21 9.58 -1.46
N LEU A 207 -13.97 9.13 -1.28
CA LEU A 207 -13.37 8.13 -2.17
C LEU A 207 -14.21 6.84 -2.16
N LYS A 208 -14.47 6.25 -3.34
CA LYS A 208 -15.23 4.97 -3.41
C LYS A 208 -14.49 3.88 -2.63
N GLY A 209 -15.16 3.33 -1.61
CA GLY A 209 -14.58 2.35 -0.68
C GLY A 209 -13.79 2.96 0.50
N GLY A 210 -13.79 4.29 0.64
CA GLY A 210 -13.15 5.02 1.72
C GLY A 210 -11.63 4.82 1.82
N LYS A 211 -11.09 5.02 3.02
CA LYS A 211 -9.65 4.97 3.32
C LYS A 211 -9.00 3.65 2.92
N PHE A 212 -9.71 2.53 3.06
CA PHE A 212 -9.19 1.19 2.78
C PHE A 212 -9.65 0.62 1.43
N GLY A 213 -10.32 1.44 0.62
CA GLY A 213 -10.85 1.05 -0.68
C GLY A 213 -9.79 0.74 -1.73
N PRO A 214 -10.15 0.04 -2.82
CA PRO A 214 -9.24 -0.30 -3.91
C PRO A 214 -8.57 0.91 -4.55
N THR A 215 -9.30 2.03 -4.68
CA THR A 215 -8.76 3.29 -5.20
C THR A 215 -7.68 3.85 -4.29
N ALA A 216 -7.92 3.87 -2.97
CA ALA A 216 -6.95 4.38 -2.02
C ALA A 216 -5.68 3.53 -2.01
N LYS A 217 -5.81 2.20 -1.97
CA LYS A 217 -4.69 1.25 -2.10
C LYS A 217 -3.91 1.45 -3.40
N ARG A 218 -4.59 1.73 -4.52
CA ARG A 218 -3.95 1.99 -5.81
C ARG A 218 -3.19 3.31 -5.81
N TRP A 219 -3.72 4.38 -5.20
CA TRP A 219 -3.18 5.73 -5.28
C TRP A 219 -2.02 6.01 -4.32
N ARG A 220 -2.03 5.45 -3.09
CA ARG A 220 -0.95 5.63 -2.09
C ARG A 220 0.46 5.54 -2.66
N PRO A 221 0.88 4.41 -3.26
CA PRO A 221 2.25 4.27 -3.78
C PRO A 221 2.56 5.23 -4.94
N LYS A 222 1.56 5.81 -5.60
CA LYS A 222 1.74 6.71 -6.75
C LYS A 222 2.06 8.12 -6.25
N ILE A 223 1.37 8.52 -5.18
CA ILE A 223 1.65 9.75 -4.45
C ILE A 223 3.03 9.66 -3.80
N SER A 224 3.35 8.55 -3.13
CA SER A 224 4.69 8.33 -2.57
C SER A 224 5.79 8.40 -3.63
N ALA A 225 5.59 7.77 -4.80
CA ALA A 225 6.56 7.82 -5.89
C ALA A 225 6.76 9.24 -6.45
N PHE A 226 5.71 10.04 -6.55
CA PHE A 226 5.84 11.45 -6.95
C PHE A 226 6.61 12.28 -5.92
N CYS A 227 6.30 12.14 -4.62
CA CYS A 227 7.06 12.81 -3.56
C CYS A 227 8.55 12.43 -3.59
N ASN A 228 8.85 11.15 -3.84
CA ASN A 228 10.23 10.69 -3.97
C ASN A 228 10.93 11.26 -5.21
N PHE A 229 10.22 11.42 -6.32
CA PHE A 229 10.76 12.00 -7.55
C PHE A 229 11.10 13.49 -7.40
N ILE A 230 10.22 14.27 -6.77
CA ILE A 230 10.43 15.70 -6.52
C ILE A 230 11.39 15.95 -5.34
N GLY A 231 11.54 14.97 -4.43
CA GLY A 231 12.44 15.05 -3.29
C GLY A 231 11.86 15.79 -2.07
N HIS A 232 10.60 16.19 -2.12
CA HIS A 232 9.89 16.75 -0.97
C HIS A 232 8.41 16.38 -0.97
N ARG A 233 7.74 16.66 0.15
CA ARG A 233 6.31 16.36 0.36
C ARG A 233 5.43 17.59 0.46
N ASP A 234 6.01 18.78 0.37
CA ASP A 234 5.27 20.03 0.54
C ASP A 234 4.42 20.38 -0.68
N LEU A 235 3.11 20.22 -0.53
CA LEU A 235 2.11 20.51 -1.55
C LEU A 235 2.01 22.00 -1.87
N LYS A 236 2.34 22.90 -0.93
CA LYS A 236 2.36 24.35 -1.19
C LYS A 236 3.53 24.78 -2.07
N ARG A 237 4.61 24.00 -2.09
CA ARG A 237 5.81 24.25 -2.93
C ARG A 237 5.70 23.63 -4.33
N MET A 238 4.77 22.70 -4.51
CA MET A 238 4.60 21.98 -5.79
C MET A 238 3.96 22.89 -6.83
N THR A 239 4.50 22.84 -8.05
CA THR A 239 4.06 23.67 -9.17
C THR A 239 3.50 22.83 -10.32
N THR A 240 2.82 23.49 -11.26
CA THR A 240 2.36 22.83 -12.49
C THR A 240 3.54 22.32 -13.33
N ALA A 241 4.70 22.98 -13.28
CA ALA A 241 5.92 22.54 -13.96
C ALA A 241 6.42 21.20 -13.42
N ASP A 242 6.35 20.99 -12.10
CA ASP A 242 6.71 19.71 -11.47
C ASP A 242 5.78 18.58 -11.91
N GLY A 243 4.49 18.91 -12.09
CA GLY A 243 3.51 18.00 -12.66
C GLY A 243 3.84 17.58 -14.10
N TYR A 244 4.28 18.50 -14.96
CA TYR A 244 4.72 18.17 -16.33
C TYR A 244 6.03 17.37 -16.35
N LYS A 245 7.05 17.76 -15.55
CA LYS A 245 8.28 16.97 -15.39
C LYS A 245 7.98 15.53 -14.99
N TRP A 246 6.98 15.34 -14.12
CA TRP A 246 6.54 14.02 -13.72
C TRP A 246 5.83 13.24 -14.83
N VAL A 247 4.99 13.90 -15.63
CA VAL A 247 4.42 13.29 -16.83
C VAL A 247 5.53 12.80 -17.76
N ASP A 248 6.50 13.66 -18.08
CA ASP A 248 7.59 13.32 -19.01
C ASP A 248 8.42 12.14 -18.48
N HIS A 249 8.75 12.14 -17.19
CA HIS A 249 9.45 11.02 -16.55
C HIS A 249 8.67 9.69 -16.63
N LEU A 250 7.35 9.72 -16.46
CA LEU A 250 6.52 8.52 -16.58
C LEU A 250 6.41 8.03 -18.02
N VAL A 251 6.42 8.94 -18.99
CA VAL A 251 6.45 8.62 -20.42
C VAL A 251 7.77 7.94 -20.78
N GLU A 252 8.89 8.48 -20.34
CA GLU A 252 10.22 7.91 -20.56
C GLU A 252 10.35 6.49 -19.98
N LYS A 253 9.70 6.25 -18.83
CA LYS A 253 9.60 4.91 -18.22
C LYS A 253 8.66 3.94 -18.95
N GLY A 254 8.01 4.36 -20.03
CA GLY A 254 7.12 3.50 -20.83
C GLY A 254 5.74 3.29 -20.21
N PHE A 255 5.29 4.12 -19.27
CA PHE A 255 3.92 4.02 -18.76
C PHE A 255 2.90 4.46 -19.81
N ALA A 256 1.82 3.70 -19.96
CA ALA A 256 0.73 4.06 -20.87
C ALA A 256 0.15 5.44 -20.52
N ARG A 257 0.06 6.35 -21.50
CA ARG A 257 -0.43 7.73 -21.34
C ARG A 257 -1.79 7.82 -20.63
N LYS A 258 -2.69 6.87 -20.91
CA LYS A 258 -3.98 6.73 -20.22
C LYS A 258 -3.82 6.47 -18.72
N SER A 259 -2.88 5.62 -18.33
CA SER A 259 -2.57 5.35 -16.92
C SER A 259 -2.01 6.60 -16.23
N ILE A 260 -1.11 7.32 -16.91
CA ILE A 260 -0.54 8.59 -16.42
C ILE A 260 -1.67 9.59 -16.12
N ARG A 261 -2.59 9.78 -17.06
CA ARG A 261 -3.74 10.68 -16.95
C ARG A 261 -4.72 10.25 -15.85
N ASP A 262 -5.26 9.03 -15.96
CA ASP A 262 -6.43 8.58 -15.19
C ASP A 262 -6.07 8.11 -13.76
N VAL A 263 -4.79 7.92 -13.47
CA VAL A 263 -4.33 7.38 -12.18
C VAL A 263 -3.30 8.27 -11.54
N TRP A 264 -2.17 8.53 -12.22
CA TRP A 264 -1.05 9.24 -11.61
C TRP A 264 -1.39 10.71 -11.38
N ILE A 265 -1.78 11.43 -12.43
CA ILE A 265 -2.16 12.85 -12.33
C ILE A 265 -3.52 13.00 -11.64
N ALA A 266 -4.47 12.09 -11.91
CA ALA A 266 -5.76 12.10 -11.22
C ALA A 266 -5.61 12.01 -9.69
N ALA A 267 -4.70 11.18 -9.18
CA ALA A 267 -4.46 11.06 -7.74
C ALA A 267 -3.95 12.37 -7.13
N LEU A 268 -2.96 13.00 -7.78
CA LEU A 268 -2.39 14.27 -7.34
C LEU A 268 -3.43 15.40 -7.40
N SER A 269 -4.12 15.53 -8.52
CA SER A 269 -5.13 16.57 -8.75
C SER A 269 -6.33 16.43 -7.81
N ALA A 270 -6.82 15.21 -7.55
CA ALA A 270 -7.92 15.01 -6.62
C ALA A 270 -7.52 15.36 -5.17
N THR A 271 -6.32 14.95 -4.75
CA THR A 271 -5.79 15.25 -3.41
C THR A 271 -5.62 16.75 -3.20
N ALA A 272 -4.97 17.44 -4.16
CA ALA A 272 -4.80 18.88 -4.10
C ALA A 272 -6.13 19.63 -4.20
N GLY A 273 -7.06 19.16 -5.04
CA GLY A 273 -8.41 19.71 -5.14
C GLY A 273 -9.17 19.67 -3.81
N PHE A 274 -9.10 18.55 -3.09
CA PHE A 274 -9.71 18.43 -1.77
C PHE A 274 -9.07 19.38 -0.74
N MET A 275 -7.76 19.63 -0.81
CA MET A 275 -7.11 20.62 0.06
C MET A 275 -7.53 22.05 -0.26
N VAL A 276 -7.81 22.37 -1.54
CA VAL A 276 -8.38 23.66 -1.95
C VAL A 276 -9.80 23.83 -1.40
N GLU A 277 -10.65 22.80 -1.50
CA GLU A 277 -12.01 22.80 -0.93
C GLU A 277 -11.98 23.11 0.58
N ARG A 278 -10.99 22.56 1.29
CA ARG A 278 -10.77 22.78 2.72
C ARG A 278 -10.06 24.10 3.07
N ARG A 279 -9.78 24.96 2.09
CA ARG A 279 -9.01 26.21 2.24
C ARG A 279 -7.62 26.02 2.87
N LYS A 280 -7.01 24.84 2.70
CA LYS A 280 -5.63 24.52 3.13
C LYS A 280 -4.60 24.80 2.04
N LEU A 281 -5.05 24.87 0.79
CA LEU A 281 -4.26 25.16 -0.40
C LEU A 281 -4.99 26.23 -1.23
N ASP A 282 -4.27 27.20 -1.77
CA ASP A 282 -4.88 28.30 -2.52
C ASP A 282 -5.28 27.88 -3.95
N LEU A 283 -4.38 27.15 -4.62
CA LEU A 283 -4.57 26.70 -5.99
C LEU A 283 -4.08 25.26 -6.18
N ASN A 284 -4.83 24.47 -6.95
CA ASN A 284 -4.42 23.12 -7.33
C ASN A 284 -3.45 23.15 -8.51
N ALA A 285 -2.16 22.97 -8.22
CA ALA A 285 -1.07 22.95 -9.21
C ALA A 285 -1.22 21.86 -10.29
N PHE A 286 -1.94 20.77 -10.00
CA PHE A 286 -2.09 19.63 -10.90
C PHE A 286 -3.36 19.69 -11.74
N ARG A 287 -4.22 20.68 -11.52
CA ARG A 287 -5.45 20.85 -12.27
C ARG A 287 -5.13 21.25 -13.72
N GLY A 288 -5.71 20.52 -14.68
CA GLY A 288 -5.58 20.86 -16.10
C GLY A 288 -4.27 20.43 -16.77
N ILE A 289 -3.40 19.66 -16.09
CA ILE A 289 -2.25 19.02 -16.72
C ILE A 289 -2.73 18.09 -17.84
N ARG A 290 -2.25 18.34 -19.06
CA ARG A 290 -2.61 17.54 -20.23
C ARG A 290 -1.49 16.57 -20.59
N VAL A 291 -1.81 15.28 -20.58
CA VAL A 291 -0.94 14.24 -21.14
C VAL A 291 -1.27 14.14 -22.62
N ARG A 292 -0.48 14.83 -23.46
CA ARG A 292 -0.61 14.76 -24.92
C ARG A 292 -0.34 13.33 -25.39
N GLU A 293 -1.12 12.90 -26.35
CA GLU A 293 -0.87 11.65 -27.07
C GLU A 293 0.28 11.91 -28.04
N ASP A 294 1.15 10.94 -28.28
CA ASP A 294 2.16 11.09 -29.34
C ASP A 294 1.43 11.31 -30.67
N ASP A 295 2.06 12.06 -31.57
CA ASP A 295 1.55 12.29 -32.92
C ASP A 295 1.07 10.97 -33.48
N GLY A 296 -0.25 10.91 -33.69
CA GLY A 296 -0.98 9.67 -33.90
C GLY A 296 -0.42 8.83 -35.05
N ALA A 297 0.38 9.37 -35.95
CA ALA A 297 0.95 8.69 -37.10
C ALA A 297 1.60 7.32 -36.77
N VAL A 298 2.37 7.17 -35.68
CA VAL A 298 3.04 5.89 -35.35
C VAL A 298 2.08 4.93 -34.65
N ALA A 299 1.41 5.37 -33.58
CA ALA A 299 0.46 4.54 -32.84
C ALA A 299 -0.82 4.21 -33.64
N GLN A 300 -1.20 5.04 -34.61
CA GLN A 300 -2.30 4.83 -35.55
C GLN A 300 -1.86 3.89 -36.68
N ARG A 301 -0.62 3.98 -37.19
CA ARG A 301 -0.07 2.96 -38.11
C ARG A 301 0.06 1.60 -37.43
N GLU A 302 0.55 1.55 -36.19
CA GLU A 302 0.59 0.31 -35.41
C GLU A 302 -0.82 -0.21 -35.11
N LYS A 303 -1.79 0.66 -34.76
CA LYS A 303 -3.19 0.26 -34.58
C LYS A 303 -3.90 -0.17 -35.86
N LEU A 304 -3.58 0.44 -37.01
CA LEU A 304 -4.10 0.02 -38.32
C LEU A 304 -3.50 -1.32 -38.76
N ASN A 305 -2.25 -1.59 -38.39
CA ASN A 305 -1.54 -2.82 -38.72
C ASN A 305 -1.74 -3.94 -37.69
N SER A 306 -2.19 -3.62 -36.48
CA SER A 306 -2.60 -4.60 -35.48
C SER A 306 -4.06 -5.01 -35.72
N GLU A 307 -4.37 -6.30 -35.62
CA GLU A 307 -5.77 -6.73 -35.54
C GLU A 307 -6.50 -5.93 -34.44
N PRO A 308 -7.75 -5.49 -34.67
CA PRO A 308 -8.55 -4.87 -33.62
C PRO A 308 -8.49 -5.76 -32.37
N PRO A 309 -8.29 -5.20 -31.15
CA PRO A 309 -8.29 -6.01 -29.95
C PRO A 309 -9.58 -6.81 -29.90
N ARG A 310 -9.47 -8.14 -30.08
CA ARG A 310 -10.62 -9.03 -30.26
C ARG A 310 -11.51 -8.92 -29.03
N LYS A 311 -12.71 -8.36 -29.21
CA LYS A 311 -13.64 -8.09 -28.11
C LYS A 311 -14.46 -9.35 -27.87
N GLY A 312 -13.91 -10.26 -27.06
CA GLY A 312 -14.54 -11.54 -26.72
C GLY A 312 -13.91 -12.72 -27.47
N PHE A 313 -14.30 -13.91 -27.07
CA PHE A 313 -13.87 -15.17 -27.70
C PHE A 313 -14.72 -15.45 -28.94
N ASN A 314 -14.11 -15.99 -29.99
CA ASN A 314 -14.87 -16.57 -31.10
C ASN A 314 -15.56 -17.88 -30.64
N PRO A 315 -16.50 -18.45 -31.42
CA PRO A 315 -17.20 -19.67 -31.03
C PRO A 315 -16.27 -20.86 -30.75
N GLU A 316 -15.18 -21.02 -31.50
CA GLU A 316 -14.22 -22.12 -31.34
C GLU A 316 -13.39 -21.98 -30.06
N GLU A 317 -12.93 -20.77 -29.75
CA GLU A 317 -12.22 -20.42 -28.52
C GLU A 317 -13.14 -20.56 -27.31
N ALA A 318 -14.39 -20.10 -27.42
CA ALA A 318 -15.39 -20.26 -26.39
C ALA A 318 -15.68 -21.75 -26.14
N GLU A 319 -15.85 -22.53 -27.21
CA GLU A 319 -16.02 -23.97 -27.14
C GLU A 319 -14.80 -24.65 -26.51
N LEU A 320 -13.58 -24.25 -26.87
CA LEU A 320 -12.35 -24.77 -26.27
C LEU A 320 -12.30 -24.52 -24.76
N VAL A 321 -12.62 -23.30 -24.33
CA VAL A 321 -12.68 -22.95 -22.90
C VAL A 321 -13.76 -23.77 -22.19
N LEU A 322 -14.96 -23.85 -22.76
CA LEU A 322 -16.10 -24.57 -22.16
C LEU A 322 -15.87 -26.08 -22.12
N ARG A 323 -15.29 -26.68 -23.17
CA ARG A 323 -14.84 -28.08 -23.17
C ARG A 323 -13.73 -28.31 -22.14
N GLY A 324 -12.81 -27.36 -21.99
CA GLY A 324 -11.77 -27.41 -20.95
C GLY A 324 -12.36 -27.54 -19.54
N THR A 325 -13.53 -26.95 -19.27
CA THR A 325 -14.22 -27.09 -17.98
C THR A 325 -14.74 -28.50 -17.68
N LEU A 326 -14.91 -29.36 -18.70
CA LEU A 326 -15.34 -30.76 -18.56
C LEU A 326 -14.18 -31.70 -18.20
N SER A 327 -12.95 -31.25 -18.40
CA SER A 327 -11.77 -32.10 -18.17
C SER A 327 -11.60 -32.42 -16.69
N THR A 328 -11.08 -33.63 -16.40
CA THR A 328 -10.82 -34.06 -15.02
C THR A 328 -9.82 -33.09 -14.37
N PRO A 329 -10.26 -32.32 -13.37
CA PRO A 329 -9.41 -31.34 -12.72
C PRO A 329 -8.42 -32.05 -11.82
N SER A 330 -7.23 -31.47 -11.66
CA SER A 330 -6.20 -32.03 -10.78
C SER A 330 -6.75 -32.28 -9.37
N HIS A 331 -6.41 -33.42 -8.78
CA HIS A 331 -6.74 -33.77 -7.40
C HIS A 331 -6.16 -32.78 -6.36
N LEU A 332 -5.28 -31.88 -6.79
CA LEU A 332 -4.66 -30.82 -5.97
C LEU A 332 -5.52 -29.55 -5.86
N ILE A 333 -6.63 -29.49 -6.58
CA ILE A 333 -7.56 -28.35 -6.57
C ILE A 333 -8.67 -28.65 -5.55
N SER A 334 -8.98 -27.66 -4.71
CA SER A 334 -10.07 -27.74 -3.73
C SER A 334 -11.42 -27.99 -4.40
N ALA A 335 -12.39 -28.54 -3.66
CA ALA A 335 -13.71 -28.82 -4.21
C ALA A 335 -14.40 -27.54 -4.73
N GLU A 336 -14.20 -26.42 -4.04
CA GLU A 336 -14.75 -25.11 -4.39
C GLU A 336 -14.12 -24.55 -5.66
N MET A 337 -12.79 -24.58 -5.77
CA MET A 337 -12.09 -24.10 -6.97
C MET A 337 -12.36 -25.02 -8.17
N ARG A 338 -12.58 -26.32 -7.93
CA ARG A 338 -13.02 -27.27 -8.94
C ARG A 338 -14.41 -26.91 -9.46
N ALA A 339 -15.36 -26.69 -8.56
CA ALA A 339 -16.70 -26.23 -8.91
C ALA A 339 -16.66 -24.87 -9.62
N ALA A 340 -15.84 -23.93 -9.17
CA ALA A 340 -15.67 -22.63 -9.78
C ALA A 340 -15.16 -22.73 -11.24
N ARG A 341 -14.11 -23.52 -11.48
CA ARG A 341 -13.60 -23.77 -12.85
C ARG A 341 -14.60 -24.50 -13.73
N ARG A 342 -15.41 -25.39 -13.13
CA ARG A 342 -16.46 -26.13 -13.82
C ARG A 342 -17.59 -25.22 -14.25
N TRP A 343 -18.08 -24.35 -13.36
CA TRP A 343 -19.37 -23.67 -13.55
C TRP A 343 -19.27 -22.20 -13.95
N LEU A 344 -18.28 -21.45 -13.46
CA LEU A 344 -18.19 -20.01 -13.72
C LEU A 344 -18.08 -19.66 -15.21
N PRO A 345 -17.30 -20.38 -16.05
CA PRO A 345 -17.23 -20.07 -17.49
C PRO A 345 -18.58 -20.25 -18.19
N TRP A 346 -19.35 -21.29 -17.87
CA TRP A 346 -20.70 -21.50 -18.40
C TRP A 346 -21.66 -20.40 -17.97
N LEU A 347 -21.65 -20.07 -16.68
CA LEU A 347 -22.50 -19.00 -16.15
C LEU A 347 -22.15 -17.65 -16.79
N CYS A 348 -20.87 -17.31 -16.95
CA CYS A 348 -20.43 -16.10 -17.64
C CYS A 348 -20.89 -16.07 -19.10
N ALA A 349 -20.74 -17.19 -19.81
CA ALA A 349 -21.10 -17.30 -21.23
C ALA A 349 -22.60 -17.07 -21.47
N TYR A 350 -23.46 -17.64 -20.61
CA TYR A 350 -24.91 -17.52 -20.77
C TYR A 350 -25.50 -16.23 -20.19
N SER A 351 -24.89 -15.65 -19.15
CA SER A 351 -25.44 -14.47 -18.47
C SER A 351 -24.81 -13.14 -18.88
N GLY A 352 -23.60 -13.17 -19.47
CA GLY A 352 -22.79 -11.96 -19.67
C GLY A 352 -22.39 -11.27 -18.35
N ALA A 353 -22.49 -11.97 -17.22
CA ALA A 353 -22.08 -11.46 -15.92
C ALA A 353 -20.55 -11.45 -15.79
N ARG A 354 -20.03 -10.51 -15.00
CA ARG A 354 -18.60 -10.50 -14.66
C ARG A 354 -18.31 -11.62 -13.66
N VAL A 355 -17.10 -12.19 -13.70
CA VAL A 355 -16.71 -13.28 -12.79
C VAL A 355 -16.96 -12.91 -11.32
N ASN A 356 -16.61 -11.68 -10.93
CA ASN A 356 -16.81 -11.19 -9.56
C ASN A 356 -18.29 -11.08 -9.17
N GLU A 357 -19.19 -10.75 -10.11
CA GLU A 357 -20.64 -10.73 -9.87
C GLU A 357 -21.15 -12.13 -9.52
N LEU A 358 -20.67 -13.16 -10.22
CA LEU A 358 -21.10 -14.54 -10.01
C LEU A 358 -20.50 -15.18 -8.75
N THR A 359 -19.25 -14.89 -8.43
CA THR A 359 -18.58 -15.46 -7.24
C THR A 359 -19.12 -14.90 -5.92
N SER A 360 -19.91 -13.82 -5.96
CA SER A 360 -20.54 -13.21 -4.78
C SER A 360 -21.99 -13.67 -4.55
N LEU A 361 -22.50 -14.62 -5.35
CA LEU A 361 -23.87 -15.09 -5.22
C LEU A 361 -24.04 -16.08 -4.09
N TYR A 362 -25.19 -16.00 -3.43
CA TYR A 362 -25.65 -16.98 -2.46
C TYR A 362 -26.65 -17.94 -3.13
N PRO A 363 -26.85 -19.17 -2.58
CA PRO A 363 -27.87 -20.09 -3.08
C PRO A 363 -29.26 -19.44 -3.18
N GLU A 364 -29.57 -18.54 -2.27
CA GLU A 364 -30.82 -17.77 -2.22
C GLU A 364 -31.00 -16.81 -3.40
N ASP A 365 -29.93 -16.43 -4.08
CA ASP A 365 -29.98 -15.56 -5.26
C ASP A 365 -30.45 -16.31 -6.52
N ILE A 366 -30.58 -17.64 -6.43
CA ILE A 366 -31.07 -18.51 -7.51
C ILE A 366 -32.51 -18.90 -7.21
N LYS A 367 -33.46 -18.34 -7.96
CA LYS A 367 -34.90 -18.57 -7.74
C LYS A 367 -35.63 -18.82 -9.04
N LYS A 368 -36.76 -19.53 -8.96
CA LYS A 368 -37.71 -19.63 -10.08
C LYS A 368 -38.42 -18.29 -10.26
N GLY A 369 -38.23 -17.69 -11.43
CA GLY A 369 -38.92 -16.49 -11.86
C GLY A 369 -40.26 -16.80 -12.54
N PRO A 370 -40.84 -15.80 -13.23
CA PRO A 370 -42.07 -15.97 -14.00
C PRO A 370 -41.96 -17.13 -14.99
N LYS A 371 -43.06 -17.88 -15.20
CA LYS A 371 -43.11 -19.06 -16.08
C LYS A 371 -42.20 -20.23 -15.67
N ASN A 372 -41.87 -20.35 -14.36
CA ASN A 372 -41.10 -21.48 -13.80
C ASN A 372 -39.67 -21.62 -14.39
N ILE A 373 -39.10 -20.50 -14.87
CA ILE A 373 -37.73 -20.43 -15.40
C ILE A 373 -36.78 -20.12 -14.24
N TRP A 374 -35.67 -20.86 -14.12
CA TRP A 374 -34.65 -20.53 -13.13
C TRP A 374 -33.99 -19.19 -13.47
N THR A 375 -33.80 -18.35 -12.48
CA THR A 375 -33.24 -17.02 -12.63
C THR A 375 -32.19 -16.76 -11.56
N LEU A 376 -31.22 -15.91 -11.91
CA LEU A 376 -30.09 -15.54 -11.09
C LEU A 376 -30.18 -14.04 -10.80
N ALA A 377 -30.34 -13.68 -9.54
CA ALA A 377 -30.42 -12.28 -9.10
C ALA A 377 -29.01 -11.73 -8.87
N ILE A 378 -28.50 -10.97 -9.83
CA ILE A 378 -27.21 -10.30 -9.69
C ILE A 378 -27.44 -9.00 -8.91
N LYS A 379 -27.12 -9.08 -7.62
CA LYS A 379 -27.15 -7.92 -6.73
C LYS A 379 -25.89 -7.09 -6.92
N PRO A 380 -25.97 -5.75 -6.78
CA PRO A 380 -24.79 -4.91 -6.79
C PRO A 380 -23.98 -5.16 -5.51
N SER A 381 -23.03 -6.10 -5.55
CA SER A 381 -22.19 -6.41 -4.39
C SER A 381 -20.91 -5.58 -4.36
N LEU A 382 -20.30 -5.27 -5.52
CA LEU A 382 -18.95 -4.66 -5.58
C LEU A 382 -18.71 -3.70 -6.77
N GLU A 383 -19.67 -3.49 -7.66
CA GLU A 383 -19.44 -2.83 -8.96
C GLU A 383 -19.94 -1.37 -9.03
N LYS A 384 -19.72 -0.69 -10.15
CA LYS A 384 -20.15 0.72 -10.38
C LYS A 384 -21.61 0.82 -10.82
N THR A 385 -22.22 -0.27 -11.24
CA THR A 385 -23.62 -0.33 -11.64
C THR A 385 -24.49 -0.49 -10.40
N ASN A 386 -25.26 0.55 -10.08
CA ASN A 386 -26.13 0.61 -8.91
C ASN A 386 -27.49 -0.09 -9.13
N GLN A 387 -27.57 -0.95 -10.15
CA GLN A 387 -28.80 -1.61 -10.58
C GLN A 387 -28.66 -3.11 -10.36
N TRP A 388 -29.62 -3.68 -9.63
CA TRP A 388 -29.81 -5.12 -9.58
C TRP A 388 -30.44 -5.58 -10.90
N ARG A 389 -30.06 -6.78 -11.36
CA ARG A 389 -30.64 -7.38 -12.56
C ARG A 389 -30.90 -8.86 -12.34
N VAL A 390 -31.95 -9.36 -12.99
CA VAL A 390 -32.33 -10.77 -12.96
C VAL A 390 -32.02 -11.36 -14.32
N VAL A 391 -31.23 -12.43 -14.35
CA VAL A 391 -30.82 -13.09 -15.59
C VAL A 391 -31.41 -14.51 -15.63
N PRO A 392 -32.10 -14.92 -16.70
CA PRO A 392 -32.60 -16.28 -16.82
C PRO A 392 -31.46 -17.28 -17.01
N ILE A 393 -31.59 -18.44 -16.38
CA ILE A 393 -30.69 -19.59 -16.52
C ILE A 393 -31.32 -20.55 -17.53
N HIS A 394 -30.65 -20.76 -18.66
CA HIS A 394 -31.13 -21.64 -19.71
C HIS A 394 -31.06 -23.12 -19.28
N ARG A 395 -32.02 -23.95 -19.71
CA ARG A 395 -32.19 -25.33 -19.23
C ARG A 395 -30.99 -26.25 -19.49
N ALA A 396 -30.12 -25.88 -20.44
CA ALA A 396 -28.88 -26.61 -20.75
C ALA A 396 -27.87 -26.64 -19.59
N SER A 397 -27.97 -25.74 -18.60
CA SER A 397 -27.08 -25.72 -17.44
C SER A 397 -27.67 -26.33 -16.15
N SER A 398 -28.96 -26.70 -16.14
CA SER A 398 -29.68 -27.10 -14.91
C SER A 398 -29.95 -28.59 -14.75
N THR A 399 -29.81 -29.40 -15.80
CA THR A 399 -30.47 -30.72 -15.82
C THR A 399 -29.53 -31.91 -15.56
N THR A 400 -28.21 -31.72 -15.44
CA THR A 400 -27.28 -32.87 -15.33
C THR A 400 -26.44 -32.87 -14.05
N SER A 401 -26.70 -32.04 -13.03
CA SER A 401 -25.73 -31.94 -11.92
C SER A 401 -26.23 -31.56 -10.53
N ILE A 402 -27.51 -31.29 -10.33
CA ILE A 402 -28.01 -30.94 -8.99
C ILE A 402 -28.20 -32.20 -8.11
N ASN A 403 -28.22 -33.41 -8.69
CA ASN A 403 -28.43 -34.65 -7.94
C ASN A 403 -27.15 -35.39 -7.51
N ASP A 404 -25.96 -34.92 -7.86
CA ASP A 404 -24.68 -35.61 -7.50
C ASP A 404 -23.91 -34.92 -6.37
N ALA A 405 -24.58 -34.06 -5.60
CA ALA A 405 -23.99 -33.38 -4.43
C ALA A 405 -24.84 -33.61 -3.17
N SER A 406 -25.08 -34.90 -2.86
CA SER A 406 -25.51 -35.38 -1.54
C SER A 406 -24.53 -36.43 -1.04
#